data_AF-A0A538JBR8-F1
#
_entry.id   AF-A0A538JBR8-F1
#
_cell.length_a   1.000
_cell.length_b   1.000
_cell.length_c   1.000
_cell.angle_alpha   90.00
_cell.angle_beta   90.00
_cell.angle_gamma   90.00
#
_symmetry.space_group_name_H-M   'P 1'
#
loop_
_entity.id
_entity.type
_entity.pdbx_description
1 polymer ?
#
loop_
_entity_poly.entity_id
_entity_poly.type
_entity_poly.pdbx_seq_one_letter_code
_entity_poly.pdbx_strand_id
1 'polypeptide(L)'
;MAGGLAFLRLAVGVTLTIAPRSVLKMQAAGDPSGPLVLMTRTVGIRDFVVGVGSVAALRSDNDGDLRRWITVGLLSDLLDVAAAVSGARSVGTRGAVVAALVPVPVIAADLRALSMLIANHTTTR
;
A
#
# COMPACT_ATOMS: atom_id res chain seq x y z
N MET A 1 -3.31 6.29 15.79
CA MET A 1 -2.72 5.21 14.95
C MET A 1 -3.16 5.28 13.48
N ALA A 2 -4.45 5.44 13.16
CA ALA A 2 -4.91 5.62 11.77
C ALA A 2 -4.23 6.79 11.02
N GLY A 3 -3.93 7.88 11.74
CA GLY A 3 -3.08 8.96 11.25
C GLY A 3 -1.69 8.50 10.78
N GLY A 4 -1.01 7.68 11.58
CA GLY A 4 0.32 7.15 11.24
C GLY A 4 0.31 6.29 9.98
N LEU A 5 -0.74 5.48 9.78
CA LEU A 5 -0.92 4.68 8.56
C LEU A 5 -1.12 5.58 7.33
N ALA A 6 -1.97 6.60 7.43
CA ALA A 6 -2.23 7.52 6.32
C ALA A 6 -0.96 8.25 5.87
N PHE A 7 -0.17 8.73 6.84
CA PHE A 7 1.14 9.34 6.57
C PHE A 7 2.17 8.34 6.05
N LEU A 8 2.18 7.10 6.55
CA LEU A 8 3.07 6.05 6.05
C LEU A 8 2.78 5.75 4.58
N ARG A 9 1.52 5.58 4.20
CA ARG A 9 1.13 5.35 2.80
C ARG A 9 1.48 6.51 1.90
N LEU A 10 1.23 7.74 2.36
CA LEU A 10 1.66 8.93 1.66
C LEU A 10 3.17 8.93 1.41
N ALA A 11 3.98 8.69 2.46
CA ALA A 11 5.43 8.70 2.38
C ALA A 11 5.99 7.58 1.48
N VAL A 12 5.45 6.35 1.60
CA VAL A 12 5.81 5.23 0.74
C VAL A 12 5.44 5.54 -0.71
N GLY A 13 4.24 6.04 -0.97
CA GLY A 13 3.79 6.42 -2.30
C GLY A 13 4.67 7.50 -2.96
N VAL A 14 5.02 8.55 -2.21
CA VAL A 14 5.97 9.57 -2.66
C VAL A 14 7.32 8.94 -3.02
N THR A 15 7.85 8.10 -2.13
CA THR A 15 9.17 7.48 -2.30
C THR A 15 9.22 6.59 -3.54
N LEU A 16 8.23 5.71 -3.71
CA LEU A 16 8.12 4.82 -4.85
C LEU A 16 7.87 5.58 -6.17
N THR A 17 7.20 6.73 -6.12
CA THR A 17 6.95 7.57 -7.30
C THR A 17 8.21 8.30 -7.76
N ILE A 18 8.92 8.94 -6.83
CA ILE A 18 10.06 9.82 -7.13
C ILE A 18 11.34 9.00 -7.34
N ALA A 19 11.59 8.02 -6.47
CA ALA A 19 12.85 7.28 -6.41
C ALA A 19 12.67 5.75 -6.55
N PRO A 20 11.90 5.23 -7.53
CA PRO A 20 11.66 3.78 -7.68
C PRO A 20 12.96 2.99 -7.87
N ARG A 21 13.92 3.53 -8.62
CA ARG A 21 15.22 2.88 -8.85
C ARG A 21 16.01 2.68 -7.56
N SER A 22 16.02 3.67 -6.67
CA SER A 22 16.76 3.59 -5.41
C SER A 22 16.17 2.51 -4.52
N VAL A 23 14.85 2.44 -4.42
CA VAL A 23 14.15 1.41 -3.64
C VAL A 23 14.44 0.01 -4.19
N LEU A 24 14.34 -0.16 -5.50
CA LEU A 24 14.62 -1.45 -6.14
C LEU A 24 16.09 -1.89 -5.97
N LYS A 25 17.05 -0.95 -6.01
CA LYS A 25 18.46 -1.24 -5.74
C LYS A 25 18.73 -1.67 -4.30
N MET A 26 17.95 -1.20 -3.33
CA MET A 26 18.07 -1.66 -1.95
C MET A 26 17.53 -3.08 -1.77
N GLN A 27 16.61 -3.51 -2.64
CA GLN A 27 15.95 -4.83 -2.59
C GLN A 27 16.65 -5.90 -3.44
N ALA A 28 17.39 -5.48 -4.48
CA ALA A 28 18.00 -6.37 -5.46
C ALA A 28 19.53 -6.20 -5.53
N ALA A 29 20.25 -7.28 -5.87
CA ALA A 29 21.70 -7.27 -6.01
C ALA A 29 22.21 -6.65 -7.33
N GLY A 30 21.35 -6.00 -8.13
CA GLY A 30 21.68 -5.50 -9.47
C GLY A 30 20.81 -4.32 -9.91
N ASP A 31 21.09 -3.80 -11.13
CA ASP A 31 20.38 -2.63 -11.65
C ASP A 31 18.96 -3.03 -12.12
N PRO A 32 17.90 -2.34 -11.65
CA PRO A 32 16.53 -2.71 -11.98
C PRO A 32 16.18 -2.40 -13.44
N SER A 33 15.44 -3.30 -14.07
CA SER A 33 14.99 -3.13 -15.45
C SER A 33 14.01 -1.96 -15.60
N GLY A 34 14.01 -1.32 -16.79
CA GLY A 34 13.10 -0.22 -17.10
C GLY A 34 11.61 -0.52 -16.82
N PRO A 35 11.07 -1.67 -17.26
CA PRO A 35 9.69 -2.05 -16.95
C PRO A 35 9.40 -2.18 -15.46
N LEU A 36 10.33 -2.76 -14.68
CA LEU A 36 10.18 -2.90 -13.24
C LEU A 36 10.16 -1.52 -12.54
N VAL A 37 11.04 -0.61 -12.97
CA VAL A 37 11.06 0.78 -12.47
C VAL A 37 9.74 1.49 -12.74
N LEU A 38 9.17 1.34 -13.94
CA LEU A 38 7.89 1.93 -14.29
C LEU A 38 6.75 1.33 -13.45
N MET A 39 6.72 0.01 -13.29
CA MET A 39 5.74 -0.69 -12.46
C MET A 39 5.80 -0.22 -10.99
N THR A 40 7.00 -0.12 -10.42
CA THR A 40 7.18 0.41 -9.05
C THR A 40 6.70 1.85 -8.94
N ARG A 41 6.92 2.69 -9.96
CA ARG A 41 6.38 4.05 -9.99
C ARG A 41 4.85 4.07 -10.03
N THR A 42 4.21 3.18 -10.80
CA THR A 42 2.74 3.11 -10.85
C THR A 42 2.13 2.68 -9.51
N VAL A 43 2.78 1.73 -8.81
CA VAL A 43 2.42 1.35 -7.43
C VAL A 43 2.56 2.57 -6.51
N GLY A 44 3.67 3.30 -6.60
CA GLY A 44 3.88 4.52 -5.83
C GLY A 44 2.83 5.59 -6.05
N ILE A 45 2.42 5.84 -7.30
CA ILE A 45 1.41 6.86 -7.63
C ILE A 45 0.07 6.50 -6.98
N ARG A 46 -0.32 5.23 -7.04
CA ARG A 46 -1.55 4.74 -6.44
C ARG A 46 -1.52 4.89 -4.91
N ASP A 47 -0.45 4.46 -4.27
CA ASP A 47 -0.29 4.56 -2.82
C ASP A 47 -0.25 6.01 -2.36
N PHE A 48 0.34 6.91 -3.17
CA PHE A 48 0.33 8.35 -2.93
C PHE A 48 -1.11 8.90 -2.94
N VAL A 49 -1.90 8.56 -3.97
CA VAL A 49 -3.30 9.02 -4.06
C VAL A 49 -4.13 8.51 -2.88
N VAL A 50 -4.00 7.23 -2.54
CA VAL A 50 -4.68 6.63 -1.38
C VAL A 50 -4.25 7.30 -0.06
N GLY A 51 -2.95 7.58 0.08
CA GLY A 51 -2.40 8.31 1.22
C GLY A 51 -2.93 9.73 1.34
N VAL A 52 -2.99 10.48 0.24
CA VAL A 52 -3.56 11.84 0.20
C VAL A 52 -5.02 11.82 0.63
N GLY A 53 -5.82 10.91 0.08
CA GLY A 53 -7.23 10.75 0.44
C GLY A 53 -7.41 10.41 1.92
N SER A 54 -6.58 9.50 2.45
CA SER A 54 -6.59 9.14 3.88
C SER A 54 -6.24 10.32 4.79
N VAL A 55 -5.20 11.11 4.43
CA VAL A 55 -4.80 12.30 5.20
C VAL A 55 -5.87 13.40 5.12
N ALA A 56 -6.51 13.59 3.96
CA ALA A 56 -7.60 14.54 3.81
C ALA A 56 -8.80 14.16 4.69
N ALA A 57 -9.20 12.89 4.68
CA ALA A 57 -10.28 12.39 5.52
C ALA A 57 -10.01 12.58 7.02
N LEU A 58 -8.77 12.31 7.46
CA LEU A 58 -8.31 12.58 8.83
C LEU A 58 -8.39 14.06 9.21
N ARG A 59 -8.01 14.97 8.32
CA ARG A 59 -8.08 16.42 8.58
C ARG A 59 -9.51 16.95 8.65
N SER A 60 -10.45 16.24 8.03
CA SER A 60 -11.87 16.58 8.06
C SER A 60 -12.65 15.87 9.16
N ASP A 61 -11.99 15.09 10.04
CA ASP A 61 -12.62 14.24 11.06
C ASP A 61 -13.78 13.38 10.53
N ASN A 62 -13.64 12.89 9.28
CA ASN A 62 -14.65 12.09 8.61
C ASN A 62 -14.25 10.60 8.61
N ASP A 63 -14.61 9.91 9.69
CA ASP A 63 -14.30 8.48 9.86
C ASP A 63 -14.88 7.60 8.75
N GLY A 64 -16.01 7.99 8.16
CA GLY A 64 -16.62 7.29 7.03
C GLY A 64 -15.77 7.36 5.77
N ASP A 65 -15.21 8.53 5.46
CA ASP A 65 -14.32 8.72 4.31
C ASP A 65 -12.95 8.10 4.56
N LEU A 66 -12.43 8.19 5.78
CA LEU A 66 -11.19 7.53 6.18
C LEU A 66 -11.31 6.01 6.02
N ARG A 67 -12.43 5.42 6.46
CA ARG A 67 -12.72 4.00 6.28
C ARG A 67 -12.76 3.61 4.80
N ARG A 68 -13.32 4.46 3.93
CA ARG A 68 -13.37 4.22 2.47
C ARG A 68 -11.96 4.21 1.88
N TRP A 69 -11.13 5.21 2.18
CA TRP A 69 -9.77 5.27 1.67
C TRP A 69 -8.89 4.12 2.16
N ILE A 70 -8.99 3.72 3.43
CA ILE A 70 -8.28 2.55 3.96
C ILE A 70 -8.76 1.28 3.26
N THR A 71 -10.07 1.13 3.03
CA THR A 71 -10.63 -0.05 2.33
C THR A 71 -10.16 -0.14 0.89
N VAL A 72 -10.11 0.99 0.16
CA VAL A 72 -9.57 1.04 -1.21
C VAL A 72 -8.10 0.65 -1.24
N GLY A 73 -7.30 1.14 -0.29
CA GLY A 73 -5.90 0.74 -0.14
C GLY A 73 -5.74 -0.76 0.12
N LEU A 74 -6.50 -1.31 1.08
CA LEU A 74 -6.48 -2.74 1.41
C LEU A 74 -6.83 -3.61 0.20
N LEU A 75 -7.89 -3.26 -0.53
CA LEU A 75 -8.29 -3.99 -1.73
C LEU A 75 -7.18 -3.96 -2.78
N SER A 76 -6.52 -2.81 -2.94
CA SER A 76 -5.41 -2.68 -3.86
C SER A 76 -4.22 -3.58 -3.48
N ASP A 77 -3.84 -3.61 -2.20
CA ASP A 77 -2.74 -4.44 -1.72
C ASP A 77 -3.05 -5.94 -1.87
N LEU A 78 -4.30 -6.35 -1.64
CA LEU A 78 -4.76 -7.71 -1.89
C LEU A 78 -4.71 -8.08 -3.38
N LEU A 79 -5.04 -7.14 -4.27
CA LEU A 79 -4.93 -7.35 -5.72
C LEU A 79 -3.48 -7.50 -6.17
N ASP A 80 -2.53 -6.80 -5.54
CA ASP A 80 -1.10 -6.98 -5.81
C ASP A 80 -0.62 -8.39 -5.41
N VAL A 81 -1.08 -8.90 -4.25
CA VAL A 81 -0.80 -10.28 -3.83
C VAL A 81 -1.38 -11.27 -4.84
N ALA A 82 -2.62 -11.08 -5.29
CA ALA A 82 -3.24 -11.93 -6.30
C ALA A 82 -2.51 -11.87 -7.65
N ALA A 83 -2.03 -10.69 -8.05
CA ALA A 83 -1.21 -10.50 -9.25
C ALA A 83 0.14 -11.23 -9.12
N ALA A 84 0.79 -11.17 -7.96
CA ALA A 84 2.03 -11.90 -7.70
C ALA A 84 1.85 -13.41 -7.79
N VAL A 85 0.77 -13.95 -7.20
CA VAL A 85 0.45 -15.39 -7.25
C VAL A 85 0.10 -15.84 -8.67
N SER A 86 -0.74 -15.10 -9.38
CA SER A 86 -1.13 -15.44 -10.76
C SER A 86 0.05 -15.31 -11.74
N GLY A 87 0.95 -14.35 -11.50
CA GLY A 87 2.17 -14.13 -12.28
C GLY A 87 3.32 -15.08 -11.95
N ALA A 88 3.16 -16.04 -11.02
CA ALA A 88 4.28 -16.84 -10.52
C ALA A 88 5.02 -17.65 -11.60
N ARG A 89 4.32 -18.06 -12.66
CA ARG A 89 4.93 -18.76 -13.81
C ARG A 89 5.79 -17.84 -14.68
N SER A 90 5.53 -16.53 -14.65
CA SER A 90 6.23 -15.52 -15.45
C SER A 90 7.45 -14.94 -14.75
N VAL A 91 7.41 -14.81 -13.42
CA VAL A 91 8.50 -14.21 -12.61
C VAL A 91 9.29 -15.23 -11.79
N GLY A 92 8.88 -16.51 -11.82
CA GLY A 92 9.42 -17.58 -11.01
C GLY A 92 8.95 -17.54 -9.54
N THR A 93 8.97 -18.69 -8.87
CA THR A 93 8.44 -18.84 -7.50
C THR A 93 9.06 -17.87 -6.50
N ARG A 94 10.38 -17.63 -6.58
CA ARG A 94 11.07 -16.71 -5.67
C ARG A 94 10.60 -15.26 -5.87
N GLY A 95 10.47 -14.81 -7.12
CA GLY A 95 9.97 -13.47 -7.44
C GLY A 95 8.53 -13.28 -6.99
N ALA A 96 7.69 -14.29 -7.21
CA ALA A 96 6.29 -14.30 -6.79
C ALA A 96 6.14 -14.21 -5.26
N VAL A 97 6.92 -15.00 -4.52
CA VAL A 97 6.90 -14.97 -3.05
C VAL A 97 7.33 -13.61 -2.52
N VAL A 98 8.42 -13.04 -3.04
CA VAL A 98 8.88 -11.70 -2.63
C VAL A 98 7.79 -10.67 -2.92
N ALA A 99 7.23 -10.65 -4.13
CA ALA A 99 6.18 -9.71 -4.51
C ALA A 99 4.90 -9.86 -3.65
N ALA A 100 4.52 -11.08 -3.29
CA ALA A 100 3.35 -11.35 -2.45
C ALA A 100 3.58 -10.95 -0.97
N LEU A 101 4.83 -11.01 -0.48
CA LEU A 101 5.14 -10.68 0.91
C LEU A 101 5.34 -9.19 1.16
N VAL A 102 5.78 -8.42 0.16
CA VAL A 102 6.00 -6.97 0.27
C VAL A 102 4.79 -6.20 0.83
N PRO A 103 3.54 -6.40 0.36
CA PRO A 103 2.38 -5.65 0.85
C PRO A 103 1.83 -6.16 2.20
N VAL A 104 2.26 -7.32 2.71
CA VAL A 104 1.68 -7.96 3.92
C VAL A 104 1.69 -7.05 5.16
N PRO A 105 2.77 -6.32 5.49
CA PRO A 105 2.78 -5.42 6.63
C PRO A 105 1.75 -4.27 6.50
N VAL A 106 1.52 -3.78 5.28
CA VAL A 106 0.56 -2.70 5.00
C VAL A 106 -0.87 -3.24 5.15
N ILE A 107 -1.15 -4.43 4.60
CA ILE A 107 -2.42 -5.15 4.78
C ILE A 107 -2.75 -5.34 6.26
N ALA A 108 -1.79 -5.78 7.07
CA ALA A 108 -1.99 -5.96 8.51
C ALA A 108 -2.31 -4.64 9.21
N ALA A 109 -1.63 -3.56 8.85
CA ALA A 109 -1.85 -2.23 9.40
C ALA A 109 -3.24 -1.67 9.02
N ASP A 110 -3.69 -1.93 7.80
CA ASP A 110 -5.04 -1.59 7.32
C ASP A 110 -6.14 -2.32 8.06
N LEU A 111 -6.03 -3.64 8.17
CA LEU A 111 -6.98 -4.46 8.91
C LEU A 111 -7.09 -3.98 10.37
N ARG A 112 -5.95 -3.64 10.98
CA ARG A 112 -5.92 -3.08 12.33
C ARG A 112 -6.63 -1.72 12.38
N ALA A 113 -6.36 -0.81 11.45
CA ALA A 113 -7.01 0.50 11.40
C ALA A 113 -8.53 0.39 11.20
N LEU A 114 -8.98 -0.48 10.29
CA LEU A 114 -10.40 -0.75 10.08
C LEU A 114 -11.07 -1.34 11.33
N SER A 115 -10.42 -2.29 12.00
CA SER A 115 -10.95 -2.87 13.25
C SER A 115 -11.21 -1.82 14.32
N MET A 116 -10.33 -0.82 14.44
CA MET A 116 -10.46 0.26 15.42
C MET A 116 -11.59 1.23 15.06
N LEU A 117 -11.69 1.62 13.78
CA LEU A 117 -12.75 2.52 13.31
C LEU A 117 -14.14 1.89 13.51
N ILE A 118 -14.26 0.58 13.30
CA ILE A 118 -15.52 -0.15 13.54
C ILE A 118 -15.84 -0.19 15.04
N ALA A 119 -14.86 -0.49 15.90
CA ALA A 119 -15.05 -0.56 17.35
C ALA A 119 -15.45 0.79 17.97
N ASN A 120 -14.90 1.90 17.48
CA ASN A 120 -15.28 3.24 17.93
C ASN A 120 -16.74 3.57 17.62
N HIS A 121 -17.22 3.22 16.42
CA HIS A 121 -18.62 3.45 16.05
C HIS A 121 -19.63 2.62 16.86
N THR A 122 -19.24 1.45 17.38
CA THR A 122 -20.12 0.64 18.27
C THR A 122 -20.20 1.16 19.70
N THR A 123 -19.26 2.02 20.13
CA THR A 123 -19.20 2.53 21.51
C THR A 123 -19.94 3.86 21.69
N THR A 124 -20.17 4.60 20.60
CA THR A 124 -20.83 5.92 20.59
C THR A 124 -22.32 5.87 20.20
N ARG A 125 -22.98 4.72 20.33
CA ARG A 125 -24.41 4.55 20.10
C ARG A 125 -25.16 4.27 21.38
#